data_AF-A0L6L3-F1
#
_entry.id   AF-A0L6L3-F1
#
_cell.length_a   1.000
_cell.length_b   1.000
_cell.length_c   1.000
_cell.angle_alpha   90.00
_cell.angle_beta   90.00
_cell.angle_gamma   90.00
#
_symmetry.space_group_name_H-M   'P 1'
#
loop_
_entity.id
_entity.type
_entity.pdbx_description
1 polymer ?
#
loop_
_entity_poly.entity_id
_entity_poly.type
_entity_poly.pdbx_seq_one_letter_code
_entity_poly.pdbx_strand_id
1 'polypeptide(L)'
;MSKQNKLDFHQARVIHITWESHLDRPFESMIGSVPDWPKSQQCELGHWLNRVSAKKLQDFPVLSRIQKHHHLFHTAVDACYLAAQRGERDEFEKEKKQLRVESREILYLLTLLELEYRQQQVEAKTQRSAFQGLMQIFSPPSHDRLHKELHLNVSDARLFHVLWIQDEMENAFHGHARQADLAQLDHCDLGVWIHDIGLKMHADLPEIQLLNESHKSFHDYSRAVIGALRHGRSESADNAYAKLQVLSREIIYLLTRIEMHLGHSASITSEHTAL
;
A
#
# COMPACT_ATOMS: atom_id res chain seq x y z
N MET A 1 -17.13 29.61 0.93
CA MET A 1 -17.66 28.31 1.40
C MET A 1 -16.46 27.39 1.63
N SER A 2 -16.18 27.04 2.89
CA SER A 2 -15.04 26.19 3.26
C SER A 2 -15.26 24.78 2.70
N LYS A 3 -14.44 24.34 1.74
CA LYS A 3 -14.42 22.93 1.29
C LYS A 3 -14.15 22.09 2.54
N GLN A 4 -15.17 21.34 2.95
CA GLN A 4 -15.11 20.45 4.10
C GLN A 4 -13.91 19.52 3.94
N ASN A 5 -12.95 19.56 4.88
CA ASN A 5 -11.78 18.66 4.94
C ASN A 5 -12.28 17.21 5.10
N LYS A 6 -12.66 16.60 3.97
CA LYS A 6 -12.95 15.17 3.88
C LYS A 6 -11.63 14.45 4.08
N LEU A 7 -11.65 13.44 4.95
CA LEU A 7 -10.51 12.57 5.13
C LEU A 7 -10.36 11.76 3.84
N ASP A 8 -9.25 11.94 3.16
CA ASP A 8 -8.96 11.31 1.88
C ASP A 8 -7.61 10.59 1.96
N PHE A 9 -7.67 9.27 2.16
CA PHE A 9 -6.51 8.40 2.25
C PHE A 9 -5.86 8.16 0.90
N HIS A 10 -6.66 8.16 -0.18
CA HIS A 10 -6.15 8.06 -1.53
C HIS A 10 -5.26 9.26 -1.84
N GLN A 11 -5.75 10.47 -1.59
CA GLN A 11 -4.97 11.69 -1.77
C GLN A 11 -3.66 11.66 -0.95
N ALA A 12 -3.70 11.20 0.31
CA ALA A 12 -2.51 11.09 1.15
C ALA A 12 -1.44 10.16 0.56
N ARG A 13 -1.85 9.00 0.02
CA ARG A 13 -0.96 8.05 -0.65
C ARG A 13 -0.39 8.62 -1.95
N VAL A 14 -1.25 9.19 -2.80
CA VAL A 14 -0.85 9.73 -4.11
C VAL A 14 0.12 10.90 -3.94
N ILE A 15 -0.12 11.81 -2.99
CA ILE A 15 0.81 12.91 -2.67
C ILE A 15 2.19 12.34 -2.29
N HIS A 16 2.22 11.33 -1.41
CA HIS A 16 3.47 10.77 -0.92
C HIS A 16 4.28 10.11 -2.04
N ILE A 17 3.64 9.22 -2.83
CA ILE A 17 4.33 8.51 -3.90
C ILE A 17 4.75 9.44 -5.05
N THR A 18 3.95 10.47 -5.33
CA THR A 18 4.30 11.50 -6.32
C THR A 18 5.56 12.25 -5.87
N TRP A 19 5.60 12.65 -4.59
CA TRP A 19 6.78 13.30 -4.02
C TRP A 19 8.03 12.43 -4.13
N GLU A 20 7.92 11.14 -3.78
CA GLU A 20 9.01 10.18 -3.93
C GLU A 20 9.49 10.06 -5.39
N SER A 21 8.57 9.99 -6.36
CA SER A 21 8.91 9.91 -7.79
C SER A 21 9.66 11.14 -8.30
N HIS A 22 9.42 12.30 -7.71
CA HIS A 22 10.13 13.54 -8.05
C HIS A 22 11.57 13.56 -7.56
N LEU A 23 11.95 12.68 -6.63
CA LEU A 23 13.32 12.59 -6.14
C LEU A 23 14.25 11.87 -7.10
N ASP A 24 13.73 11.00 -7.98
CA ASP A 24 14.57 10.22 -8.88
C ASP A 24 15.36 11.12 -9.85
N ARG A 25 14.77 12.21 -10.37
CA ARG A 25 15.46 13.13 -11.31
C ARG A 25 16.61 13.93 -10.68
N PRO A 26 16.45 14.61 -9.53
CA PRO A 26 17.56 15.30 -8.87
C PRO A 26 18.69 14.36 -8.47
N PHE A 27 18.37 13.11 -8.10
CA PHE A 27 19.39 12.13 -7.78
C PHE A 27 20.16 11.63 -9.01
N GLU A 28 19.50 11.54 -10.17
CA GLU A 28 20.15 11.19 -11.42
C GLU A 28 21.06 12.31 -11.97
N SER A 29 20.73 13.57 -11.74
CA SER A 29 21.47 14.69 -12.33
C SER A 29 22.77 15.05 -11.60
N MET A 30 23.00 14.57 -10.36
CA MET A 30 24.21 14.72 -9.51
C MET A 30 24.89 16.11 -9.44
N ILE A 31 24.30 17.15 -10.02
CA ILE A 31 24.92 18.47 -10.21
C ILE A 31 23.88 19.53 -9.82
N GLY A 32 24.02 20.13 -8.64
CA GLY A 32 23.16 21.23 -8.21
C GLY A 32 23.23 21.60 -6.73
N SER A 33 22.65 22.75 -6.40
CA SER A 33 22.38 23.19 -5.02
C SER A 33 21.23 22.40 -4.40
N VAL A 34 21.17 22.34 -3.08
CA VAL A 34 20.12 21.63 -2.33
C VAL A 34 18.78 22.22 -2.73
N PRO A 35 17.86 21.43 -3.34
CA PRO A 35 16.49 21.90 -3.43
C PRO A 35 15.98 22.10 -2.01
N ASP A 36 15.33 23.22 -1.73
CA ASP A 36 14.73 23.49 -0.43
C ASP A 36 13.51 22.57 -0.24
N TRP A 37 13.77 21.31 0.07
CA TRP A 37 12.74 20.32 0.28
C TRP A 37 12.01 20.64 1.58
N PRO A 38 10.67 20.62 1.60
CA PRO A 38 9.94 20.87 2.82
C PRO A 38 10.28 19.80 3.86
N LYS A 39 10.45 20.22 5.11
CA LYS A 39 10.59 19.30 6.25
C LYS A 39 9.36 18.40 6.37
N SER A 40 9.47 17.29 7.10
CA SER A 40 8.38 16.32 7.29
C SER A 40 7.05 16.92 7.80
N GLN A 41 7.06 18.04 8.49
CA GLN A 41 5.82 18.71 8.95
C GLN A 41 5.27 19.75 7.96
N GLN A 42 6.08 20.12 6.96
CA GLN A 42 5.83 21.16 5.98
C GLN A 42 5.45 20.58 4.61
N CYS A 43 5.70 19.30 4.36
CA CYS A 43 5.20 18.63 3.16
C CYS A 43 3.69 18.42 3.25
N GLU A 44 3.05 18.19 2.09
CA GLU A 44 1.59 18.03 2.01
C GLU A 44 1.06 16.87 2.87
N LEU A 45 1.76 15.72 2.88
CA LEU A 45 1.43 14.60 3.78
C LEU A 45 1.60 15.00 5.25
N GLY A 46 2.66 15.74 5.59
CA GLY A 46 2.89 16.28 6.93
C GLY A 46 1.75 17.18 7.40
N HIS A 47 1.27 18.07 6.52
CA HIS A 47 0.11 18.90 6.78
C HIS A 47 -1.17 18.07 6.95
N TRP A 48 -1.36 17.04 6.14
CA TRP A 48 -2.49 16.10 6.29
C TRP A 48 -2.44 15.39 7.66
N LEU A 49 -1.25 14.87 8.04
CA LEU A 49 -1.01 14.17 9.31
C LEU A 49 -1.19 15.08 10.55
N ASN A 50 -0.89 16.37 10.42
CA ASN A 50 -0.98 17.30 11.54
C ASN A 50 -2.36 17.98 11.65
N ARG A 51 -3.05 18.22 10.53
CA ARG A 51 -4.32 18.96 10.52
C ARG A 51 -5.55 18.07 10.47
N VAL A 52 -5.52 17.03 9.62
CA VAL A 52 -6.71 16.24 9.30
C VAL A 52 -6.82 15.03 10.23
N SER A 53 -5.73 14.29 10.43
CA SER A 53 -5.75 13.10 11.29
C SER A 53 -5.70 13.42 12.78
N ALA A 54 -5.04 14.50 13.21
CA ALA A 54 -4.92 14.84 14.63
C ALA A 54 -6.27 15.08 15.34
N LYS A 55 -7.35 15.38 14.60
CA LYS A 55 -8.70 15.53 15.19
C LYS A 55 -9.58 14.30 15.03
N LYS A 56 -9.43 13.56 13.93
CA LYS A 56 -10.36 12.48 13.55
C LYS A 56 -9.81 11.09 13.78
N LEU A 57 -8.49 10.95 13.85
CA LEU A 57 -7.77 9.68 13.84
C LEU A 57 -6.78 9.56 15.02
N GLN A 58 -6.86 10.45 16.01
CA GLN A 58 -5.92 10.49 17.14
C GLN A 58 -5.91 9.19 17.96
N ASP A 59 -7.04 8.48 17.98
CA ASP A 59 -7.22 7.26 18.77
C ASP A 59 -6.71 6.01 18.04
N PHE A 60 -6.24 6.13 16.79
CA PHE A 60 -5.70 5.02 16.01
C PHE A 60 -4.19 4.88 16.25
N PRO A 61 -3.70 3.79 16.88
CA PRO A 61 -2.28 3.62 17.19
C PRO A 61 -1.37 3.66 15.96
N VAL A 62 -1.88 3.20 14.81
CA VAL A 62 -1.17 3.20 13.52
C VAL A 62 -0.72 4.61 13.11
N LEU A 63 -1.40 5.67 13.56
CA LEU A 63 -1.04 7.06 13.22
C LEU A 63 0.37 7.43 13.71
N SER A 64 0.72 7.03 14.94
CA SER A 64 2.05 7.28 15.51
C SER A 64 3.16 6.57 14.71
N ARG A 65 2.86 5.39 14.17
CA ARG A 65 3.77 4.63 13.31
C ARG A 65 3.96 5.35 11.97
N ILE A 66 2.88 5.85 11.35
CA ILE A 66 2.98 6.64 10.11
C ILE A 66 3.87 7.87 10.34
N GLN A 67 3.66 8.61 11.43
CA GLN A 67 4.47 9.78 11.75
C GLN A 67 5.96 9.45 11.92
N LYS A 68 6.27 8.33 12.60
CA LYS A 68 7.63 7.83 12.75
C LYS A 68 8.28 7.53 11.40
N HIS A 69 7.66 6.69 10.58
CA HIS A 69 8.21 6.30 9.27
C HIS A 69 8.29 7.50 8.31
N HIS A 70 7.33 8.43 8.39
CA HIS A 70 7.39 9.68 7.64
C HIS A 70 8.60 10.55 8.01
N HIS A 71 8.93 10.63 9.30
CA HIS A 71 10.15 11.31 9.71
C HIS A 71 11.41 10.59 9.20
N LEU A 72 11.48 9.27 9.33
CA LEU A 72 12.61 8.46 8.85
C LEU A 72 12.81 8.60 7.33
N PHE A 73 11.72 8.63 6.57
CA PHE A 73 11.72 8.87 5.13
C PHE A 73 12.40 10.20 4.79
N HIS A 74 12.01 11.30 5.44
CA HIS A 74 12.65 12.60 5.22
C HIS A 74 14.13 12.61 5.64
N THR A 75 14.49 11.94 6.74
CA THR A 75 15.90 11.77 7.13
C THR A 75 16.71 11.02 6.06
N ALA A 76 16.14 9.96 5.47
CA ALA A 76 16.78 9.21 4.40
C ALA A 76 16.94 10.05 3.12
N VAL A 77 16.00 10.96 2.83
CA VAL A 77 16.11 11.91 1.72
C VAL A 77 17.28 12.86 1.92
N ASP A 78 17.40 13.45 3.12
CA ASP A 78 18.52 14.33 3.46
C ASP A 78 19.86 13.58 3.34
N ALA A 79 19.90 12.32 3.79
CA ALA A 79 21.11 11.48 3.70
C ALA A 79 21.47 11.11 2.26
N CYS A 80 20.50 10.71 1.43
CA CYS A 80 20.69 10.49 -0.01
C CYS A 80 21.31 11.73 -0.66
N TYR A 81 20.75 12.90 -0.35
CA TYR A 81 21.20 14.15 -0.92
C TYR A 81 22.65 14.48 -0.52
N LEU A 82 23.00 14.35 0.76
CA LEU A 82 24.37 14.57 1.25
C LEU A 82 25.37 13.61 0.61
N ALA A 83 25.02 12.32 0.48
CA ALA A 83 25.86 11.33 -0.18
C ALA A 83 26.07 11.67 -1.67
N ALA A 84 25.01 12.07 -2.37
CA ALA A 84 25.09 12.50 -3.76
C ALA A 84 26.00 13.72 -3.93
N GLN A 85 25.91 14.74 -3.07
CA GLN A 85 26.79 15.91 -3.11
C GLN A 85 28.27 15.58 -2.91
N ARG A 86 28.57 14.55 -2.11
CA ARG A 86 29.94 14.09 -1.86
C ARG A 86 30.44 13.12 -2.92
N GLY A 87 29.59 12.71 -3.86
CA GLY A 87 29.90 11.65 -4.83
C GLY A 87 30.04 10.26 -4.20
N GLU A 88 29.50 10.05 -3.00
CA GLU A 88 29.56 8.79 -2.24
C GLU A 88 28.48 7.82 -2.76
N ARG A 89 28.74 7.18 -3.90
CA ARG A 89 27.75 6.34 -4.61
C ARG A 89 27.19 5.19 -3.75
N ASP A 90 28.04 4.49 -3.01
CA ASP A 90 27.60 3.34 -2.21
C ASP A 90 26.69 3.77 -1.05
N GLU A 91 27.01 4.89 -0.41
CA GLU A 91 26.18 5.47 0.64
C GLU A 91 24.86 6.00 0.05
N PHE A 92 24.91 6.65 -1.11
CA PHE A 92 23.71 7.08 -1.84
C PHE A 92 22.76 5.91 -2.12
N GLU A 93 23.26 4.80 -2.65
CA GLU A 93 22.45 3.61 -2.93
C GLU A 93 21.90 2.96 -1.65
N LYS A 94 22.67 2.97 -0.57
CA LYS A 94 22.22 2.51 0.75
C LYS A 94 21.07 3.37 1.28
N GLU A 95 21.21 4.68 1.27
CA GLU A 95 20.18 5.60 1.75
C GLU A 95 18.94 5.58 0.84
N LYS A 96 19.12 5.42 -0.47
CA LYS A 96 18.01 5.26 -1.43
C LYS A 96 17.19 3.99 -1.14
N LYS A 97 17.86 2.89 -0.75
CA LYS A 97 17.16 1.67 -0.30
C LYS A 97 16.38 1.92 0.98
N GLN A 98 16.96 2.64 1.95
CA GLN A 98 16.26 2.98 3.20
C GLN A 98 15.02 3.84 2.90
N LEU A 99 15.15 4.86 2.06
CA LEU A 99 14.05 5.70 1.61
C LEU A 99 12.89 4.87 1.04
N ARG A 100 13.18 3.90 0.16
CA ARG A 100 12.17 3.00 -0.42
C ARG A 100 11.52 2.11 0.64
N VAL A 101 12.27 1.64 1.65
CA VAL A 101 11.73 0.89 2.79
C VAL A 101 10.73 1.75 3.58
N GLU A 102 11.10 2.99 3.90
CA GLU A 102 10.23 3.90 4.66
C GLU A 102 8.97 4.29 3.88
N SER A 103 9.08 4.51 2.56
CA SER A 103 7.91 4.78 1.70
C SER A 103 6.91 3.63 1.70
N ARG A 104 7.39 2.40 1.50
CA ARG A 104 6.57 1.18 1.55
C ARG A 104 5.83 1.04 2.88
N GLU A 105 6.51 1.31 4.00
CA GLU A 105 5.89 1.31 5.32
C GLU A 105 4.80 2.37 5.45
N ILE A 106 5.06 3.60 5.01
CA ILE A 106 4.07 4.70 5.05
C ILE A 106 2.81 4.31 4.27
N LEU A 107 2.95 3.79 3.05
CA LEU A 107 1.81 3.42 2.20
C LEU A 107 1.02 2.24 2.77
N TYR A 108 1.71 1.24 3.32
CA TYR A 108 1.08 0.13 4.02
C TYR A 108 0.28 0.63 5.23
N LEU A 109 0.89 1.46 6.07
CA LEU A 109 0.26 1.98 7.28
C LEU A 109 -0.90 2.94 6.98
N LEU A 110 -0.84 3.72 5.90
CA LEU A 110 -1.97 4.53 5.42
C LEU A 110 -3.13 3.65 4.96
N THR A 111 -2.84 2.52 4.32
CA THR A 111 -3.86 1.54 3.90
C THR A 111 -4.48 0.84 5.11
N LEU A 112 -3.66 0.45 6.09
CA LEU A 112 -4.12 -0.12 7.35
C LEU A 112 -5.01 0.87 8.13
N LEU A 113 -4.57 2.13 8.25
CA LEU A 113 -5.37 3.17 8.91
C LEU A 113 -6.71 3.40 8.20
N GLU A 114 -6.74 3.33 6.87
CA GLU A 114 -7.98 3.41 6.12
C GLU A 114 -8.92 2.23 6.43
N LEU A 115 -8.37 1.01 6.50
CA LEU A 115 -9.12 -0.19 6.83
C LEU A 115 -9.72 -0.11 8.24
N GLU A 116 -8.89 0.18 9.25
CA GLU A 116 -9.31 0.34 10.65
C GLU A 116 -10.38 1.44 10.78
N TYR A 117 -10.18 2.56 10.09
CA TYR A 117 -11.16 3.65 10.07
C TYR A 117 -12.50 3.20 9.48
N ARG A 118 -12.49 2.49 8.34
CA ARG A 118 -13.72 1.97 7.71
C ARG A 118 -14.42 0.95 8.61
N GLN A 119 -13.68 0.07 9.27
CA GLN A 119 -14.23 -0.90 10.25
C GLN A 119 -14.95 -0.18 11.39
N GLN A 120 -14.30 0.79 12.03
CA GLN A 120 -14.92 1.57 13.12
C GLN A 120 -16.19 2.30 12.67
N GLN A 121 -16.21 2.83 11.44
CA GLN A 121 -17.41 3.48 10.87
C GLN A 121 -18.57 2.51 10.65
N VAL A 122 -18.30 1.26 10.29
CA VAL A 122 -19.32 0.21 10.12
C VAL A 122 -19.89 -0.22 11.47
N GLU A 123 -19.03 -0.48 12.46
CA GLU A 123 -19.43 -0.89 13.82
C GLU A 123 -20.34 0.16 14.47
N ALA A 124 -19.94 1.42 14.38
CA ALA A 124 -20.70 2.55 14.90
C ALA A 124 -22.11 2.67 14.29
N LYS A 125 -22.29 2.19 13.05
CA LYS A 125 -23.57 2.26 12.33
C LYS A 125 -24.46 1.04 12.51
N THR A 126 -23.89 -0.14 12.75
CA THR A 126 -24.64 -1.40 12.57
C THR A 126 -24.91 -2.21 13.83
N GLN A 127 -24.33 -1.90 15.00
CA GLN A 127 -24.40 -2.78 16.19
C GLN A 127 -24.15 -4.28 15.87
N ARG A 128 -23.43 -4.56 14.78
CA ARG A 128 -23.06 -5.89 14.27
C ARG A 128 -21.54 -5.94 14.15
N SER A 129 -20.99 -7.15 14.12
CA SER A 129 -19.57 -7.39 13.89
C SER A 129 -19.10 -6.70 12.58
N ALA A 130 -18.00 -5.92 12.66
CA ALA A 130 -17.39 -5.22 11.51
C ALA A 130 -17.18 -6.13 10.31
N PHE A 131 -16.80 -7.38 10.57
CA PHE A 131 -16.54 -8.40 9.56
C PHE A 131 -17.80 -8.75 8.76
N GLN A 132 -18.95 -8.96 9.42
CA GLN A 132 -20.23 -9.22 8.73
C GLN A 132 -20.75 -7.99 7.98
N GLY A 133 -20.52 -6.78 8.50
CA GLY A 133 -20.91 -5.54 7.84
C GLY A 133 -20.09 -5.25 6.58
N LEU A 134 -18.77 -5.46 6.63
CA LEU A 134 -17.88 -5.36 5.47
C LEU A 134 -18.20 -6.44 4.46
N MET A 135 -18.31 -7.71 4.86
CA MET A 135 -18.67 -8.79 3.95
C MET A 135 -20.03 -8.58 3.28
N GLN A 136 -20.99 -7.82 3.84
CA GLN A 136 -22.25 -7.49 3.16
C GLN A 136 -22.18 -6.28 2.22
N ILE A 137 -21.30 -5.30 2.49
CA ILE A 137 -21.00 -4.21 1.55
C ILE A 137 -20.22 -4.76 0.33
N PHE A 138 -19.43 -5.81 0.56
CA PHE A 138 -18.53 -6.40 -0.42
C PHE A 138 -18.97 -7.78 -0.93
N SER A 139 -20.08 -8.35 -0.42
CA SER A 139 -20.71 -9.52 -1.04
C SER A 139 -21.35 -9.06 -2.34
N PRO A 140 -20.98 -9.63 -3.48
CA PRO A 140 -21.60 -9.25 -4.74
C PRO A 140 -23.09 -9.63 -4.68
N PRO A 141 -24.02 -8.74 -5.08
CA PRO A 141 -25.35 -9.20 -5.43
C PRO A 141 -25.17 -10.18 -6.60
N SER A 142 -25.46 -11.46 -6.33
CA SER A 142 -25.74 -12.52 -7.30
C SER A 142 -25.42 -12.19 -8.77
N HIS A 143 -24.27 -12.66 -9.28
CA HIS A 143 -23.97 -12.80 -10.72
C HIS A 143 -24.63 -11.76 -11.65
N ASP A 144 -24.42 -10.47 -11.41
CA ASP A 144 -24.87 -9.47 -12.37
C ASP A 144 -23.79 -9.26 -13.44
N ARG A 145 -24.21 -9.36 -14.71
CA ARG A 145 -23.34 -9.29 -15.89
C ARG A 145 -22.56 -7.97 -16.00
N LEU A 146 -22.89 -6.95 -15.21
CA LEU A 146 -22.17 -5.67 -15.17
C LEU A 146 -20.86 -5.71 -14.37
N HIS A 147 -20.69 -6.62 -13.40
CA HIS A 147 -19.36 -6.86 -12.83
C HIS A 147 -18.41 -7.45 -13.89
N LYS A 148 -18.91 -7.97 -15.01
CA LYS A 148 -18.10 -8.58 -16.07
C LYS A 148 -17.28 -7.59 -16.91
N GLU A 149 -17.40 -6.29 -16.67
CA GLU A 149 -16.52 -5.21 -17.18
C GLU A 149 -15.48 -4.77 -16.09
N LEU A 150 -15.14 -5.70 -15.20
CA LEU A 150 -14.46 -5.60 -13.91
C LEU A 150 -13.14 -4.79 -13.89
N HIS A 151 -13.20 -3.47 -14.00
CA HIS A 151 -12.16 -2.61 -13.45
C HIS A 151 -12.10 -2.85 -11.94
N LEU A 152 -11.22 -3.76 -11.47
CA LEU A 152 -10.88 -3.83 -10.06
C LEU A 152 -10.44 -2.43 -9.63
N ASN A 153 -11.16 -1.86 -8.68
CA ASN A 153 -10.73 -0.63 -8.06
C ASN A 153 -9.46 -0.94 -7.26
N VAL A 154 -8.32 -0.44 -7.73
CA VAL A 154 -7.00 -0.64 -7.11
C VAL A 154 -7.02 -0.28 -5.62
N SER A 155 -7.85 0.69 -5.22
CA SER A 155 -8.08 1.01 -3.81
C SER A 155 -8.71 -0.12 -3.02
N ASP A 156 -9.73 -0.80 -3.56
CA ASP A 156 -10.38 -1.92 -2.87
C ASP A 156 -9.47 -3.15 -2.84
N ALA A 157 -8.71 -3.40 -3.91
CA ALA A 157 -7.71 -4.46 -3.96
C ALA A 157 -6.68 -4.38 -2.81
N ARG A 158 -6.19 -3.16 -2.53
CA ARG A 158 -5.26 -2.91 -1.41
C ARG A 158 -5.90 -3.23 -0.06
N LEU A 159 -7.14 -2.79 0.16
CA LEU A 159 -7.84 -3.01 1.41
C LEU A 159 -8.12 -4.50 1.64
N PHE A 160 -8.56 -5.23 0.62
CA PHE A 160 -8.73 -6.69 0.71
C PHE A 160 -7.42 -7.41 0.98
N HIS A 161 -6.33 -6.96 0.35
CA HIS A 161 -5.02 -7.55 0.59
C HIS A 161 -4.54 -7.38 2.04
N VAL A 162 -4.66 -6.17 2.60
CA VAL A 162 -4.31 -5.92 4.02
C VAL A 162 -5.24 -6.68 4.95
N LEU A 163 -6.55 -6.66 4.69
CA LEU A 163 -7.53 -7.40 5.48
C LEU A 163 -7.22 -8.90 5.52
N TRP A 164 -6.88 -9.49 4.37
CA TRP A 164 -6.52 -10.90 4.30
C TRP A 164 -5.32 -11.23 5.19
N ILE A 165 -4.30 -10.37 5.24
CA ILE A 165 -3.14 -10.60 6.12
C ILE A 165 -3.53 -10.49 7.59
N GLN A 166 -4.30 -9.47 7.96
CA GLN A 166 -4.72 -9.27 9.35
C GLN A 166 -5.62 -10.41 9.81
N ASP A 167 -6.63 -10.77 9.04
CA ASP A 167 -7.61 -11.75 9.48
C ASP A 167 -7.10 -13.19 9.28
N GLU A 168 -6.70 -13.56 8.06
CA GLU A 168 -6.42 -14.97 7.75
C GLU A 168 -5.09 -15.44 8.32
N MET A 169 -4.04 -14.62 8.28
CA MET A 169 -2.75 -15.03 8.83
C MET A 169 -2.73 -14.98 10.36
N GLU A 170 -3.27 -13.94 11.00
CA GLU A 170 -3.31 -13.92 12.47
C GLU A 170 -4.20 -15.05 13.02
N ASN A 171 -5.34 -15.34 12.39
CA ASN A 171 -6.18 -16.49 12.76
C ASN A 171 -5.43 -17.82 12.61
N ALA A 172 -4.62 -17.97 11.56
CA ALA A 172 -3.80 -19.15 11.37
C ALA A 172 -2.79 -19.34 12.52
N PHE A 173 -2.12 -18.27 12.97
CA PHE A 173 -1.19 -18.30 14.10
C PHE A 173 -1.89 -18.59 15.44
N HIS A 174 -3.14 -18.15 15.63
CA HIS A 174 -3.94 -18.45 16.82
C HIS A 174 -4.54 -19.87 16.85
N GLY A 175 -3.98 -20.81 16.08
CA GLY A 175 -4.34 -22.24 16.12
C GLY A 175 -5.45 -22.65 15.15
N HIS A 176 -5.97 -21.73 14.33
CA HIS A 176 -6.97 -22.04 13.30
C HIS A 176 -6.36 -22.40 11.93
N ALA A 177 -5.03 -22.60 11.84
CA ALA A 177 -4.34 -23.01 10.61
C ALA A 177 -4.89 -24.29 9.93
N ARG A 178 -5.66 -25.10 10.67
CA ARG A 178 -6.39 -26.26 10.12
C ARG A 178 -7.57 -25.86 9.22
N GLN A 179 -8.14 -24.67 9.41
CA GLN A 179 -9.28 -24.15 8.64
C GLN A 179 -8.87 -23.22 7.50
N ALA A 180 -7.64 -22.70 7.49
CA ALA A 180 -7.14 -21.88 6.38
C ALA A 180 -7.17 -22.71 5.08
N ASP A 181 -8.05 -22.33 4.15
CA ASP A 181 -8.24 -23.03 2.89
C ASP A 181 -7.13 -22.65 1.91
N LEU A 182 -6.23 -23.59 1.63
CA LEU A 182 -5.14 -23.38 0.67
C LEU A 182 -5.68 -23.19 -0.75
N ALA A 183 -6.87 -23.70 -1.08
CA ALA A 183 -7.45 -23.57 -2.42
C ALA A 183 -7.87 -22.11 -2.73
N GLN A 184 -8.18 -21.32 -1.70
CA GLN A 184 -8.48 -19.90 -1.85
C GLN A 184 -7.23 -19.05 -2.07
N LEU A 185 -6.02 -19.56 -1.74
CA LEU A 185 -4.78 -18.85 -2.00
C LEU A 185 -4.51 -18.70 -3.50
N ASP A 186 -4.89 -19.67 -4.33
CA ASP A 186 -4.53 -19.65 -5.75
C ASP A 186 -5.54 -18.86 -6.62
N HIS A 187 -6.64 -18.36 -6.05
CA HIS A 187 -7.71 -17.66 -6.76
C HIS A 187 -8.16 -16.38 -6.03
N CYS A 188 -7.23 -15.49 -5.70
CA CYS A 188 -7.59 -14.20 -5.14
C CYS A 188 -8.00 -13.20 -6.24
N ASP A 189 -8.90 -12.26 -5.93
CA ASP A 189 -9.41 -11.26 -6.88
C ASP A 189 -8.30 -10.39 -7.48
N LEU A 190 -7.26 -10.08 -6.69
CA LEU A 190 -6.09 -9.35 -7.17
C LEU A 190 -5.32 -10.15 -8.23
N GLY A 191 -5.12 -11.46 -8.01
CA GLY A 191 -4.46 -12.33 -8.97
C GLY A 191 -5.23 -12.43 -10.29
N VAL A 192 -6.55 -12.58 -10.21
CA VAL A 192 -7.44 -12.56 -11.39
C VAL A 192 -7.28 -11.23 -12.15
N TRP A 193 -7.34 -10.10 -11.46
CA TRP A 193 -7.17 -8.79 -12.10
C TRP A 193 -5.79 -8.60 -12.74
N ILE A 194 -4.70 -9.00 -12.05
CA ILE A 194 -3.34 -8.92 -12.59
C ILE A 194 -3.26 -9.66 -13.93
N HIS A 195 -3.79 -10.89 -14.00
CA HIS A 195 -3.71 -11.70 -15.21
C HIS A 195 -4.69 -11.26 -16.30
N ASP A 196 -5.92 -10.91 -15.92
CA ASP A 196 -6.97 -10.65 -16.91
C ASP A 196 -6.98 -9.24 -17.45
N ILE A 197 -6.49 -8.26 -16.67
CA ILE A 197 -6.56 -6.84 -17.01
C ILE A 197 -5.18 -6.21 -16.93
N GLY A 198 -4.50 -6.30 -15.77
CA GLY A 198 -3.22 -5.62 -15.53
C GLY A 198 -2.19 -5.93 -16.60
N LEU A 199 -1.84 -7.20 -16.77
CA LEU A 199 -0.84 -7.67 -17.74
C LEU A 199 -1.31 -7.54 -19.19
N LYS A 200 -2.61 -7.49 -19.48
CA LYS A 200 -3.11 -7.36 -20.86
C LYS A 200 -3.17 -5.92 -21.32
N MET A 201 -3.58 -5.00 -20.44
CA MET A 201 -3.80 -3.59 -20.78
C MET A 201 -2.63 -2.67 -20.42
N HIS A 202 -1.79 -3.08 -19.45
CA HIS A 202 -0.74 -2.24 -18.88
C HIS A 202 0.60 -2.99 -18.81
N ALA A 203 0.86 -3.87 -19.79
CA ALA A 203 2.07 -4.68 -19.86
C ALA A 203 3.36 -3.84 -19.94
N ASP A 204 3.24 -2.62 -20.44
CA ASP A 204 4.29 -1.62 -20.61
C ASP A 204 4.68 -0.92 -19.31
N LEU A 205 3.83 -0.97 -18.28
CA LEU A 205 4.17 -0.48 -16.94
C LEU A 205 5.02 -1.54 -16.21
N PRO A 206 6.31 -1.26 -15.89
CA PRO A 206 7.17 -2.22 -15.18
C PRO A 206 6.58 -2.64 -13.82
N GLU A 207 5.83 -1.75 -13.17
CA GLU A 207 5.19 -1.99 -11.88
C GLU A 207 4.17 -3.13 -11.93
N ILE A 208 3.50 -3.36 -13.07
CA ILE A 208 2.54 -4.45 -13.23
C ILE A 208 3.26 -5.81 -13.27
N GLN A 209 4.42 -5.88 -13.90
CA GLN A 209 5.24 -7.10 -13.95
C GLN A 209 5.78 -7.42 -12.55
N LEU A 210 6.34 -6.42 -11.87
CA LEU A 210 6.82 -6.55 -10.49
C LEU A 210 5.68 -6.92 -9.53
N LEU A 211 4.47 -6.40 -9.75
CA LEU A 211 3.30 -6.73 -8.95
C LEU A 211 2.95 -8.20 -9.11
N ASN A 212 2.92 -8.71 -10.34
CA ASN A 212 2.67 -10.12 -10.61
C ASN A 212 3.70 -11.05 -9.92
N GLU A 213 4.99 -10.72 -10.02
CA GLU A 213 6.06 -11.49 -9.39
C GLU A 213 5.98 -11.46 -7.85
N SER A 214 5.77 -10.28 -7.28
CA SER A 214 5.63 -10.08 -5.83
C SER A 214 4.39 -10.80 -5.30
N HIS A 215 3.29 -10.76 -6.05
CA HIS A 215 2.04 -11.42 -5.70
C HIS A 215 2.17 -12.95 -5.73
N LYS A 216 2.82 -13.52 -6.75
CA LYS A 216 3.11 -14.96 -6.78
C LYS A 216 3.97 -15.39 -5.60
N SER A 217 5.06 -14.65 -5.34
CA SER A 217 5.95 -14.91 -4.21
C SER A 217 5.21 -14.81 -2.87
N PHE A 218 4.28 -13.87 -2.75
CA PHE A 218 3.44 -13.70 -1.57
C PHE A 218 2.65 -14.99 -1.29
N HIS A 219 1.97 -15.54 -2.30
CA HIS A 219 1.23 -16.80 -2.15
C HIS A 219 2.15 -18.00 -1.85
N ASP A 220 3.35 -18.05 -2.43
CA ASP A 220 4.34 -19.07 -2.09
C ASP A 220 4.71 -19.04 -0.61
N TYR A 221 4.99 -17.85 -0.06
CA TYR A 221 5.28 -17.69 1.37
C TYR A 221 4.04 -17.93 2.25
N SER A 222 2.83 -17.56 1.82
CA SER A 222 1.59 -17.90 2.52
C SER A 222 1.44 -19.42 2.69
N ARG A 223 1.68 -20.18 1.61
CA ARG A 223 1.69 -21.65 1.67
C ARG A 223 2.76 -22.17 2.63
N ALA A 224 3.96 -21.57 2.62
CA ALA A 224 5.04 -21.95 3.52
C ALA A 224 4.69 -21.71 5.00
N VAL A 225 4.07 -20.57 5.33
CA VAL A 225 3.58 -20.26 6.68
C VAL A 225 2.57 -21.31 7.15
N ILE A 226 1.50 -21.53 6.38
CA ILE A 226 0.45 -22.49 6.74
C ILE A 226 1.00 -23.91 6.86
N GLY A 227 1.87 -24.32 5.93
CA GLY A 227 2.54 -25.63 5.98
C GLY A 227 3.41 -25.79 7.22
N ALA A 228 4.19 -24.78 7.59
CA ALA A 228 5.02 -24.80 8.80
C ALA A 228 4.17 -24.88 10.08
N LEU A 229 3.10 -24.08 10.17
CA LEU A 229 2.16 -24.10 11.30
C LEU A 229 1.49 -25.47 11.47
N ARG A 230 1.01 -26.07 10.37
CA ARG A 230 0.39 -27.42 10.39
C ARG A 230 1.34 -28.52 10.87
N HIS A 231 2.64 -28.33 10.70
CA HIS A 231 3.68 -29.26 11.13
C HIS A 231 4.37 -28.86 12.45
N GLY A 232 3.87 -27.84 13.15
CA GLY A 232 4.44 -27.38 14.42
C GLY A 232 5.84 -26.76 14.31
N ARG A 233 6.25 -26.30 13.12
CA ARG A 233 7.56 -25.69 12.87
C ARG A 233 7.51 -24.16 13.04
N SER A 234 7.40 -23.70 14.29
CA SER A 234 7.21 -22.27 14.62
C SER A 234 8.24 -21.36 13.96
N GLU A 235 9.54 -21.65 14.12
CA GLU A 235 10.61 -20.80 13.55
C GLU A 235 10.52 -20.69 12.02
N SER A 236 10.16 -21.78 11.33
CA SER A 236 9.95 -21.74 9.88
C SER A 236 8.73 -20.89 9.50
N ALA A 237 7.66 -20.94 10.30
CA ALA A 237 6.47 -20.13 10.10
C ALA A 237 6.80 -18.64 10.30
N ASP A 238 7.51 -18.29 11.37
CA ASP A 238 7.92 -16.92 11.68
C ASP A 238 8.80 -16.34 10.57
N ASN A 239 9.79 -17.11 10.11
CA ASN A 239 10.66 -16.69 9.01
C ASN A 239 9.90 -16.49 7.69
N ALA A 240 9.00 -17.40 7.35
CA ALA A 240 8.17 -17.27 6.14
C ALA A 240 7.20 -16.08 6.25
N TYR A 241 6.64 -15.85 7.44
CA TYR A 241 5.72 -14.75 7.70
C TYR A 241 6.42 -13.39 7.62
N ALA A 242 7.64 -13.28 8.12
CA ALA A 242 8.45 -12.07 7.95
C ALA A 242 8.67 -11.73 6.46
N LYS A 243 8.89 -12.73 5.59
CA LYS A 243 9.01 -12.52 4.14
C LYS A 243 7.69 -12.11 3.51
N LEU A 244 6.59 -12.76 3.90
CA LEU A 244 5.23 -12.40 3.49
C LEU A 244 4.90 -10.95 3.82
N GLN A 245 5.25 -10.50 5.02
CA GLN A 245 5.05 -9.12 5.47
C GLN A 245 5.84 -8.10 4.64
N VAL A 246 7.05 -8.43 4.21
CA VAL A 246 7.84 -7.58 3.29
C VAL A 246 7.17 -7.50 1.92
N LEU A 247 6.73 -8.64 1.38
CA LEU A 247 6.05 -8.69 0.09
C LEU A 247 4.72 -7.95 0.09
N SER A 248 3.97 -7.99 1.19
CA SER A 248 2.72 -7.23 1.30
C SER A 248 2.94 -5.74 1.14
N ARG A 249 3.95 -5.18 1.80
CA ARG A 249 4.29 -3.76 1.68
C ARG A 249 4.69 -3.41 0.25
N GLU A 250 5.40 -4.31 -0.42
CA GLU A 250 5.74 -4.13 -1.83
C GLU A 250 4.50 -4.17 -2.72
N ILE A 251 3.57 -5.09 -2.50
CA ILE A 251 2.30 -5.16 -3.24
C ILE A 251 1.51 -3.86 -3.07
N ILE A 252 1.36 -3.37 -1.84
CA ILE A 252 0.65 -2.10 -1.58
C ILE A 252 1.34 -0.90 -2.23
N TYR A 253 2.67 -0.87 -2.19
CA TYR A 253 3.47 0.15 -2.86
C TYR A 253 3.27 0.12 -4.38
N LEU A 254 3.39 -1.05 -5.02
CA LEU A 254 3.21 -1.22 -6.46
C LEU A 254 1.80 -0.87 -6.91
N LEU A 255 0.77 -1.32 -6.18
CA LEU A 255 -0.62 -0.94 -6.44
C LEU A 255 -0.81 0.59 -6.37
N THR A 256 -0.16 1.26 -5.43
CA THR A 256 -0.22 2.72 -5.30
C THR A 256 0.50 3.43 -6.46
N ARG A 257 1.65 2.92 -6.91
CA ARG A 257 2.34 3.45 -8.10
C ARG A 257 1.51 3.28 -9.37
N ILE A 258 0.90 2.10 -9.56
CA ILE A 258 0.00 1.84 -10.69
C ILE A 258 -1.16 2.83 -10.65
N GLU A 259 -1.82 3.00 -9.49
CA GLU A 259 -2.91 3.95 -9.34
C GLU A 259 -2.49 5.39 -9.68
N MET A 260 -1.30 5.82 -9.24
CA MET A 260 -0.73 7.12 -9.61
C MET A 260 -0.57 7.24 -11.14
N HIS A 261 0.03 6.25 -11.82
CA HIS A 261 0.24 6.27 -13.26
C HIS A 261 -1.08 6.29 -14.06
N LEU A 262 -2.06 5.50 -13.63
CA LEU A 262 -3.39 5.45 -14.26
C LEU A 262 -4.17 6.76 -14.04
N GLY A 263 -4.07 7.36 -12.84
CA GLY A 263 -4.70 8.64 -12.52
C GLY A 263 -4.15 9.81 -13.36
N HIS A 264 -2.83 9.86 -13.57
CA HIS A 264 -2.21 10.86 -14.45
C HIS A 264 -2.59 10.67 -15.93
N SER A 265 -2.72 9.43 -16.38
CA SER A 265 -3.09 9.13 -17.77
C SER A 265 -4.51 9.60 -18.08
N ALA A 266 -5.45 9.40 -17.15
CA ALA A 266 -6.83 9.84 -17.29
C ALA A 266 -6.99 11.37 -17.35
N SER A 267 -6.20 12.12 -16.55
CA SER A 267 -6.24 13.59 -16.59
C SER A 267 -5.74 14.15 -17.92
N ILE A 268 -4.66 13.59 -18.49
CA ILE A 268 -4.06 14.05 -19.77
C ILE A 268 -5.01 13.81 -20.96
N THR A 269 -5.72 12.68 -21.00
CA THR A 269 -6.69 12.41 -22.08
C THR A 269 -7.91 13.34 -22.07
N SER A 270 -8.35 13.79 -20.89
CA SER A 270 -9.53 14.67 -20.76
C SER A 270 -9.28 16.11 -21.21
N GLU A 271 -8.05 16.63 -21.08
CA GLU A 271 -7.67 17.96 -21.58
C GLU A 271 -7.52 17.98 -23.11
N HIS A 272 -7.11 16.87 -23.72
CA HIS A 272 -6.93 16.80 -25.18
C HIS A 272 -8.22 16.59 -25.99
N THR A 273 -9.30 16.13 -25.36
CA THR A 273 -10.64 16.06 -25.99
C THR A 273 -11.47 17.34 -25.83
N ALA A 274 -10.96 18.35 -25.12
CA ALA A 274 -11.65 19.62 -24.87
C ALA A 274 -11.21 20.77 -25.79
N LEU A 275 -10.50 20.47 -26.90
CA LEU A 275 -10.07 21.43 -27.93
C LEU A 275 -10.81 21.22 -29.25
#